data_AF-A0A959L100-F1
#
_entry.id   AF-A0A959L100-F1
#
_cell.length_a   1.000
_cell.length_b   1.000
_cell.length_c   1.000
_cell.angle_alpha   90.00
_cell.angle_beta   90.00
_cell.angle_gamma   90.00
#
_symmetry.space_group_name_H-M   'P 1'
#
loop_
_entity.id
_entity.type
_entity.pdbx_description
1 polymer ?
#
loop_
_entity_poly.entity_id
_entity_poly.type
_entity_poly.pdbx_seq_one_letter_code
_entity_poly.pdbx_strand_id
1 'polypeptide(L)'
;MIYRILFSVFLAGQAITGVQAQSIFEKWPALNAYHEVMKETFHASEDGNLAPLKSRSGDLKSQADILAKSEIPAEFNSPMIKTAIMQLKKDSKSIAKQVKKGKSSDGELTRSMAALHEVFHKIVGLCKEGH
;
A
#
# COMPACT_ATOMS: atom_id res chain seq x y z
N MET A 1 12.56 70.78 -11.86
CA MET A 1 13.64 70.16 -12.64
C MET A 1 13.66 68.68 -12.28
N ILE A 2 13.47 67.84 -13.30
CA ILE A 2 13.13 66.42 -13.22
C ILE A 2 14.42 65.60 -13.13
N TYR A 3 14.51 64.62 -12.22
CA TYR A 3 15.33 63.43 -12.46
C TYR A 3 14.50 62.17 -12.21
N ARG A 4 14.05 61.61 -13.33
CA ARG A 4 13.58 60.22 -13.44
C ARG A 4 14.82 59.34 -13.31
N ILE A 5 14.86 58.47 -12.31
CA ILE A 5 15.76 57.32 -12.31
C ILE A 5 14.86 56.08 -12.28
N LEU A 6 14.71 55.49 -13.46
CA LEU A 6 14.20 54.14 -13.63
C LEU A 6 15.31 53.19 -13.20
N PHE A 7 15.14 52.50 -12.07
CA PHE A 7 15.95 51.34 -11.73
C PHE A 7 15.09 50.09 -11.90
N SER A 8 15.09 49.55 -13.11
CA SER A 8 14.73 48.16 -13.33
C SER A 8 15.91 47.31 -12.89
N VAL A 9 15.78 46.60 -11.77
CA VAL A 9 16.60 45.42 -11.49
C VAL A 9 15.64 44.26 -11.24
N PHE A 10 15.47 43.49 -12.31
CA PHE A 10 14.95 42.13 -12.27
C PHE A 10 16.09 41.24 -11.78
N LEU A 11 15.95 40.55 -10.64
CA LEU A 11 16.82 39.41 -10.34
C LEU A 11 16.10 38.36 -9.48
N ALA A 12 15.68 37.31 -10.20
CA ALA A 12 15.59 35.91 -9.82
C ALA A 12 14.76 35.53 -8.58
N GLY A 13 13.47 35.30 -8.79
CA GLY A 13 12.74 34.32 -7.98
C GLY A 13 13.34 32.94 -8.22
N GLN A 14 14.09 32.41 -7.26
CA GLN A 14 14.47 31.01 -7.28
C GLN A 14 13.21 30.19 -7.01
N ALA A 15 12.68 29.57 -8.06
CA ALA A 15 11.73 28.49 -7.90
C ALA A 15 12.46 27.37 -7.13
N ILE A 16 12.10 27.18 -5.86
CA ILE A 16 12.47 25.99 -5.12
C ILE A 16 11.76 24.83 -5.81
N THR A 17 12.40 24.22 -6.81
CA THR A 17 11.94 22.95 -7.36
C THR A 17 12.31 21.86 -6.37
N GLY A 18 11.59 21.82 -5.24
CA GLY A 18 11.60 20.68 -4.36
C GLY A 18 10.85 19.56 -5.07
N VAL A 19 11.57 18.68 -5.76
CA VAL A 19 11.04 17.35 -6.09
C VAL A 19 10.84 16.64 -4.76
N GLN A 20 9.65 16.81 -4.17
CA GLN A 20 9.22 16.00 -3.05
C GLN A 20 9.07 14.58 -3.59
N ALA A 21 9.94 13.66 -3.15
CA ALA A 21 9.78 12.26 -3.44
C ALA A 21 8.49 11.77 -2.76
N GLN A 22 7.41 11.66 -3.54
CA GLN A 22 6.16 11.09 -3.05
C GLN A 22 6.41 9.66 -2.54
N SER A 23 5.78 9.31 -1.43
CA SER A 23 5.81 7.95 -0.89
C SER A 23 5.14 6.97 -1.87
N ILE A 24 5.47 5.69 -1.75
CA ILE A 24 4.85 4.62 -2.54
C ILE A 24 3.32 4.67 -2.43
N PHE A 25 2.80 4.97 -1.23
CA PHE A 25 1.37 5.00 -0.94
C PHE A 25 0.65 6.20 -1.55
N GLU A 26 1.33 7.33 -1.72
CA GLU A 26 0.78 8.49 -2.45
C GLU A 26 0.76 8.22 -3.96
N LYS A 27 1.81 7.60 -4.49
CA LYS A 27 1.89 7.23 -5.92
C LYS A 27 0.95 6.08 -6.29
N TRP A 28 0.59 5.24 -5.32
CA TRP A 28 -0.24 4.06 -5.54
C TRP A 28 -1.39 3.96 -4.54
N PRO A 29 -2.47 4.74 -4.74
CA PRO A 29 -3.59 4.80 -3.80
C PRO A 29 -4.27 3.45 -3.53
N ALA A 30 -4.34 2.56 -4.53
CA ALA A 30 -4.91 1.23 -4.35
C ALA A 30 -4.08 0.34 -3.41
N LEU A 31 -2.74 0.46 -3.45
CA LEU A 31 -1.86 -0.24 -2.52
C LEU A 31 -2.03 0.31 -1.10
N ASN A 32 -2.18 1.63 -0.96
CA ASN A 32 -2.47 2.27 0.32
C ASN A 32 -3.84 1.83 0.89
N ALA A 33 -4.89 1.82 0.07
CA ALA A 33 -6.22 1.39 0.49
C ALA A 33 -6.23 -0.07 1.00
N TYR A 34 -5.45 -0.95 0.35
CA TYR A 34 -5.23 -2.30 0.86
C TYR A 34 -4.48 -2.30 2.19
N HIS A 35 -3.41 -1.53 2.30
CA HIS A 35 -2.59 -1.41 3.50
C HIS A 35 -3.39 -0.96 4.73
N GLU A 36 -4.31 0.00 4.57
CA GLU A 36 -5.15 0.48 5.68
C GLU A 36 -6.02 -0.64 6.29
N VAL A 37 -6.60 -1.51 5.45
CA VAL A 37 -7.33 -2.68 5.96
C VAL A 37 -6.39 -3.71 6.58
N MET A 38 -5.26 -3.95 5.92
CA MET A 38 -4.28 -4.93 6.38
C MET A 38 -3.71 -4.56 7.74
N LYS A 39 -3.25 -3.32 7.94
CA LYS A 39 -2.60 -2.90 9.21
C LYS A 39 -3.54 -3.05 10.40
N GLU A 40 -4.81 -2.68 10.24
CA GLU A 40 -5.81 -2.80 11.31
C GLU A 40 -6.09 -4.28 11.67
N THR A 41 -6.08 -5.16 10.69
CA THR A 41 -6.33 -6.60 10.91
C THR A 41 -5.09 -7.34 11.41
N PHE A 42 -3.90 -6.96 10.93
CA PHE A 42 -2.63 -7.57 11.28
C PHE A 42 -2.18 -7.17 12.69
N HIS A 43 -2.09 -5.87 13.00
CA HIS A 43 -1.58 -5.42 14.32
C HIS A 43 -2.42 -5.94 15.48
N ALA A 44 -3.75 -5.93 15.36
CA ALA A 44 -4.61 -6.54 16.37
C ALA A 44 -4.37 -8.05 16.52
N SER A 45 -4.03 -8.76 15.43
CA SER A 45 -3.74 -10.19 15.46
C SER A 45 -2.43 -10.54 16.13
N GLU A 46 -1.45 -9.62 16.15
CA GLU A 46 -0.17 -9.79 16.88
C GLU A 46 -0.41 -9.88 18.39
N ASP A 47 -1.41 -9.16 18.89
CA ASP A 47 -1.86 -9.20 20.29
C ASP A 47 -2.91 -10.30 20.57
N GLY A 48 -3.17 -11.18 19.59
CA GLY A 48 -4.17 -12.25 19.68
C GLY A 48 -5.62 -11.79 19.50
N ASN A 49 -5.87 -10.50 19.26
CA ASN A 49 -7.21 -9.98 18.99
C ASN A 49 -7.59 -10.18 17.51
N LEU A 50 -8.32 -11.27 17.22
CA LEU A 50 -8.80 -11.57 15.87
C LEU A 50 -10.17 -10.97 15.52
N ALA A 51 -10.78 -10.15 16.40
CA ALA A 51 -12.07 -9.53 16.10
C ALA A 51 -12.02 -8.61 14.86
N PRO A 52 -10.99 -7.77 14.65
CA PRO A 52 -10.85 -6.97 13.43
C PRO A 52 -10.71 -7.84 12.19
N LEU A 53 -9.89 -8.91 12.25
CA LEU A 53 -9.76 -9.84 11.14
C LEU A 53 -11.09 -10.50 10.78
N LYS A 54 -11.82 -11.00 11.79
CA LYS A 54 -13.09 -11.72 11.58
C LYS A 54 -14.15 -10.80 10.95
N SER A 55 -14.21 -9.53 11.36
CA SER A 55 -15.14 -8.54 10.80
C SER A 55 -14.74 -7.99 9.43
N ARG A 56 -13.45 -7.80 9.17
CA ARG A 56 -12.94 -7.11 7.96
C ARG A 56 -12.31 -8.02 6.90
N SER A 57 -12.30 -9.34 7.09
CA SER A 57 -11.74 -10.27 6.09
C SER A 57 -12.38 -10.14 4.69
N GLY A 58 -13.65 -9.73 4.62
CA GLY A 58 -14.33 -9.39 3.37
C GLY A 58 -13.75 -8.15 2.68
N ASP A 59 -13.41 -7.12 3.45
CA ASP A 59 -12.77 -5.89 2.96
C ASP A 59 -11.36 -6.21 2.48
N LEU A 60 -10.60 -7.00 3.24
CA LEU A 60 -9.24 -7.41 2.89
C LEU A 60 -9.21 -8.13 1.53
N LYS A 61 -10.14 -9.07 1.32
CA LYS A 61 -10.32 -9.72 0.01
C LYS A 61 -10.69 -8.69 -1.08
N SER A 62 -11.64 -7.80 -0.80
CA SER A 62 -12.17 -6.87 -1.80
C SER A 62 -11.13 -5.84 -2.24
N GLN A 63 -10.35 -5.29 -1.29
CA GLN A 63 -9.23 -4.41 -1.60
C GLN A 63 -8.12 -5.14 -2.37
N ALA A 64 -7.86 -6.43 -2.08
CA ALA A 64 -6.91 -7.20 -2.89
C ALA A 64 -7.40 -7.41 -4.33
N ASP A 65 -8.71 -7.62 -4.52
CA ASP A 65 -9.33 -7.70 -5.84
C ASP A 65 -9.25 -6.36 -6.60
N ILE A 66 -9.36 -5.23 -5.90
CA ILE A 66 -9.19 -3.88 -6.46
C ILE A 66 -7.73 -3.63 -6.84
N LEU A 67 -6.79 -3.87 -5.92
CA LEU A 67 -5.36 -3.70 -6.15
C LEU A 67 -4.88 -4.50 -7.37
N ALA A 68 -5.31 -5.76 -7.50
CA ALA A 68 -4.95 -6.61 -8.64
C ALA A 68 -5.51 -6.14 -10.00
N LYS A 69 -6.49 -5.24 -10.00
CA LYS A 69 -7.06 -4.62 -11.21
C LYS A 69 -6.61 -3.17 -11.39
N SER A 70 -5.99 -2.57 -10.38
CA SER A 70 -5.55 -1.18 -10.42
C SER A 70 -4.41 -0.99 -11.41
N GLU A 71 -4.28 0.23 -11.92
CA GLU A 71 -3.11 0.61 -12.68
C GLU A 71 -1.89 0.62 -11.75
N ILE A 72 -0.85 -0.14 -12.13
CA ILE A 72 0.43 -0.15 -11.43
C ILE A 72 1.23 1.05 -11.96
N PRO A 73 1.70 1.97 -11.10
CA PRO A 73 2.55 3.07 -11.54
C PRO A 73 3.73 2.56 -12.37
N ALA A 74 4.09 3.29 -13.44
CA ALA A 74 5.09 2.82 -14.41
C ALA A 74 6.42 2.41 -13.76
N GLU A 75 6.87 3.15 -12.75
CA GLU A 75 8.08 2.88 -11.96
C GLU A 75 8.01 1.58 -11.12
N PHE A 76 6.82 1.06 -10.85
CA PHE A 76 6.59 -0.18 -10.10
C PHE A 76 6.11 -1.34 -10.99
N ASN A 77 5.99 -1.13 -12.30
CA ASN A 77 5.34 -2.08 -13.20
C ASN A 77 6.29 -3.20 -13.65
N SER A 78 6.70 -4.06 -12.71
CA SER A 78 7.56 -5.21 -12.97
C SER A 78 6.81 -6.55 -12.92
N PRO A 79 7.29 -7.59 -13.62
CA PRO A 79 6.73 -8.94 -13.50
C PRO A 79 6.74 -9.49 -12.07
N MET A 80 7.76 -9.13 -11.27
CA MET A 80 7.88 -9.56 -9.87
C MET A 80 6.78 -8.94 -9.00
N ILE A 81 6.51 -7.65 -9.16
CA ILE A 81 5.42 -6.96 -8.44
C ILE A 81 4.06 -7.54 -8.85
N LYS A 82 3.81 -7.76 -10.14
CA LYS A 82 2.56 -8.40 -10.61
C LYS A 82 2.34 -9.78 -9.97
N THR A 83 3.40 -10.58 -9.91
CA THR A 83 3.36 -11.90 -9.28
C THR A 83 3.02 -11.80 -7.78
N ALA A 84 3.67 -10.87 -7.08
CA ALA A 84 3.43 -10.65 -5.65
C ALA A 84 2.00 -10.17 -5.36
N ILE A 85 1.43 -9.28 -6.19
CA ILE A 85 0.02 -8.85 -6.07
C ILE A 85 -0.94 -10.03 -6.25
N MET A 86 -0.68 -10.92 -7.21
CA MET A 86 -1.52 -12.10 -7.41
C MET A 86 -1.46 -13.06 -6.23
N GLN A 87 -0.29 -13.21 -5.61
CA GLN A 87 -0.14 -13.98 -4.37
C GLN A 87 -0.90 -13.32 -3.21
N LEU A 88 -0.74 -12.01 -3.02
CA LEU A 88 -1.46 -11.21 -2.00
C LEU A 88 -2.99 -11.38 -2.12
N LYS A 89 -3.50 -11.32 -3.35
CA LYS A 89 -4.92 -11.55 -3.66
C LYS A 89 -5.36 -12.97 -3.33
N LYS A 90 -4.57 -13.97 -3.70
CA LYS A 90 -4.87 -15.38 -3.40
C LYS A 90 -4.96 -15.61 -1.89
N ASP A 91 -4.01 -15.06 -1.13
CA ASP A 91 -3.93 -15.24 0.31
C ASP A 91 -5.04 -14.48 1.04
N SER A 92 -5.33 -13.25 0.63
CA SER A 92 -6.46 -12.46 1.16
C SER A 92 -7.80 -13.20 0.97
N LYS A 93 -7.99 -13.82 -0.21
CA LYS A 93 -9.18 -14.64 -0.50
C LYS A 93 -9.20 -15.93 0.32
N SER A 94 -8.04 -16.52 0.61
CA SER A 94 -7.93 -17.71 1.47
C SER A 94 -8.35 -17.39 2.90
N ILE A 95 -7.83 -16.30 3.46
CA ILE A 95 -8.16 -15.82 4.81
C ILE A 95 -9.65 -15.51 4.95
N ALA A 96 -10.24 -14.79 4.00
CA ALA A 96 -11.68 -14.56 3.99
C ALA A 96 -12.51 -15.85 3.98
N LYS A 97 -12.03 -16.90 3.29
CA LYS A 97 -12.68 -18.23 3.31
C LYS A 97 -12.47 -18.95 4.64
N GLN A 98 -11.30 -18.87 5.25
CA GLN A 98 -11.01 -19.46 6.57
C GLN A 98 -11.93 -18.87 7.63
N VAL A 99 -12.03 -17.53 7.67
CA VAL A 99 -12.94 -16.80 8.55
C VAL A 99 -14.39 -17.21 8.29
N LYS A 100 -14.86 -17.17 7.03
CA LYS A 100 -16.25 -17.52 6.69
C LYS A 100 -16.62 -18.96 7.06
N LYS A 101 -15.68 -19.90 6.91
CA LYS A 101 -15.90 -21.31 7.27
C LYS A 101 -15.95 -21.53 8.78
N GLY A 102 -15.29 -20.68 9.57
CA GLY A 102 -15.25 -20.78 11.03
C GLY A 102 -14.57 -22.04 11.57
N LYS A 103 -13.75 -22.72 10.75
CA LYS A 103 -13.08 -23.99 11.13
C LYS A 103 -11.59 -23.82 11.45
N SER A 104 -11.01 -22.68 11.10
CA SER A 104 -9.60 -22.40 11.40
C SER A 104 -9.47 -21.96 12.85
N SER A 105 -8.48 -22.51 13.53
CA SER A 105 -8.04 -22.04 14.84
C SER A 105 -7.51 -20.62 14.76
N ASP A 106 -7.53 -19.91 15.89
CA ASP A 106 -6.99 -18.56 15.97
C ASP A 106 -5.49 -18.53 15.59
N GLY A 107 -4.71 -19.54 16.02
CA GLY A 107 -3.30 -19.66 15.63
C GLY A 107 -3.08 -19.88 14.13
N GLU A 108 -3.98 -20.57 13.42
CA GLU A 108 -3.91 -20.68 11.96
C GLU A 108 -4.23 -19.35 11.27
N LEU A 109 -5.20 -18.59 11.78
CA LEU A 109 -5.55 -17.27 11.26
C LEU A 109 -4.41 -16.27 11.46
N THR A 110 -3.80 -16.23 12.65
CA THR A 110 -2.62 -15.39 12.93
C THR A 110 -1.44 -15.73 12.02
N ARG A 111 -1.12 -17.01 11.84
CA ARG A 111 -0.07 -17.43 10.88
C ARG A 111 -0.38 -17.03 9.45
N SER A 112 -1.65 -17.15 9.04
CA SER A 112 -2.08 -16.75 7.69
C SER A 112 -1.94 -15.24 7.49
N MET A 113 -2.26 -14.43 8.50
CA MET A 113 -2.09 -12.98 8.47
C MET A 113 -0.62 -12.56 8.43
N ALA A 114 0.26 -13.21 9.21
CA ALA A 114 1.70 -12.97 9.14
C ALA A 114 2.25 -13.28 7.76
N ALA A 115 1.90 -14.43 7.17
CA ALA A 115 2.33 -14.77 5.81
C ALA A 115 1.82 -13.77 4.77
N LEU A 116 0.58 -13.31 4.89
CA LEU A 116 0.02 -12.28 4.02
C LEU A 116 0.78 -10.95 4.15
N HIS A 117 1.13 -10.55 5.37
CA HIS A 117 1.89 -9.34 5.67
C HIS A 117 3.30 -9.37 5.05
N GLU A 118 3.98 -10.52 5.08
CA GLU A 118 5.27 -10.69 4.39
C GLU A 118 5.15 -10.50 2.87
N VAL A 119 4.06 -10.99 2.25
CA VAL A 119 3.82 -10.75 0.81
C VAL A 119 3.63 -9.27 0.52
N PHE A 120 2.94 -8.53 1.40
CA PHE A 120 2.80 -7.08 1.27
C PHE A 120 4.16 -6.37 1.43
N HIS A 121 4.96 -6.74 2.43
CA HIS A 121 6.32 -6.20 2.59
C HIS A 121 7.20 -6.48 1.38
N LYS A 122 7.08 -7.65 0.76
CA LYS A 122 7.78 -7.96 -0.50
C LYS A 122 7.39 -6.98 -1.62
N ILE A 123 6.10 -6.65 -1.78
CA ILE A 123 5.66 -5.66 -2.78
C ILE A 123 6.30 -4.30 -2.49
N VAL A 124 6.26 -3.84 -1.24
CA VAL A 124 6.85 -2.56 -0.82
C VAL A 124 8.37 -2.55 -1.01
N GLY A 125 9.06 -3.64 -0.70
CA GLY A 125 10.50 -3.81 -0.90
C GLY A 125 10.88 -3.69 -2.38
N LEU A 126 10.17 -4.40 -3.25
CA LEU A 126 10.36 -4.31 -4.70
C LEU A 126 10.17 -2.88 -5.21
N CYS A 127 9.16 -2.16 -4.73
CA CYS A 127 8.94 -0.75 -5.10
C CYS A 127 10.11 0.18 -4.68
N LYS A 128 10.86 -0.17 -3.62
CA LYS A 128 12.00 0.63 -3.13
C LYS A 128 13.30 0.31 -3.85
N GLU A 129 13.52 -0.94 -4.24
CA GLU A 129 14.80 -1.41 -4.78
C GLU A 129 15.06 -0.94 -6.21
N GLY A 130 14.03 -0.62 -6.99
CA GLY A 130 14.17 -0.21 -8.39
C GLY A 130 14.61 -1.39 -9.25
N HIS A 131 13.63 -2.05 -9.88
CA HIS A 131 13.77 -3.28 -10.67
C HIS A 131 13.57 -3.06 -12.17
#